data_AF-A0A249MUG8-F1
#
_entry.id   AF-A0A249MUG8-F1
#
_cell.length_a   1.000
_cell.length_b   1.000
_cell.length_c   1.000
_cell.angle_alpha   90.00
_cell.angle_beta   90.00
_cell.angle_gamma   90.00
#
_symmetry.space_group_name_H-M   'P 1'
#
loop_
_entity.id
_entity.type
_entity.pdbx_description
1 polymer ?
#
loop_
_entity_poly.entity_id
_entity_poly.type
_entity_poly.pdbx_seq_one_letter_code
_entity_poly.pdbx_strand_id
1 'polypeptide(L)'
;MLQVETPFPFPGSIALFLGLRWRVHQHVGNQAVITREGIAASLTRRAPIDDLVDPTEADANALIALTDVSEATARIALYTAALLRDTNEVALHDLGGRLHTAAQEGRIPRYQDNSHLVRIMRRLGWRKQGWTGEEGMTRSPLYRRVATQDVPNTASAAQAA
;
A
#
# COMPACT_ATOMS: atom_id res chain seq x y z
N MET A 1 -20.72 26.03 -0.50
CA MET A 1 -19.49 26.00 0.33
C MET A 1 -18.54 25.06 -0.39
N LEU A 2 -17.60 25.60 -1.18
CA LEU A 2 -16.66 24.79 -1.96
C LEU A 2 -15.58 24.28 -1.00
N GLN A 3 -15.67 23.02 -0.62
CA GLN A 3 -14.63 22.34 0.14
C GLN A 3 -13.47 22.11 -0.84
N VAL A 4 -12.46 22.97 -0.80
CA VAL A 4 -11.22 22.76 -1.56
C VAL A 4 -10.55 21.55 -0.94
N GLU A 5 -10.49 20.45 -1.68
CA GLU A 5 -9.75 19.26 -1.26
C GLU A 5 -8.27 19.64 -1.14
N THR A 6 -7.77 19.73 0.09
CA THR A 6 -6.35 19.99 0.33
C THR A 6 -5.57 18.76 -0.11
N PRO A 7 -4.60 18.88 -1.05
CA PRO A 7 -3.86 17.73 -1.52
C PRO A 7 -3.07 17.10 -0.36
N PHE A 8 -3.20 15.79 -0.21
CA PHE A 8 -2.43 15.00 0.74
C PHE A 8 -0.96 14.92 0.29
N PRO A 9 0.02 14.88 1.22
CA PRO A 9 -0.12 15.06 2.67
C PRO A 9 -0.30 16.53 3.05
N PHE A 10 -1.06 16.82 4.11
CA PHE A 10 -1.21 18.17 4.66
C PHE A 10 -0.86 18.21 6.16
N PRO A 11 -0.37 19.35 6.71
CA PRO A 11 -0.12 19.48 8.14
C PRO A 11 -1.34 19.11 8.99
N GLY A 12 -1.15 18.23 9.97
CA GLY A 12 -2.19 17.65 10.82
C GLY A 12 -2.74 16.30 10.34
N SER A 13 -2.51 15.93 9.08
CA SER A 13 -2.92 14.62 8.53
C SER A 13 -2.10 13.47 9.10
N ILE A 14 -2.65 12.25 9.00
CA ILE A 14 -1.95 11.00 9.29
C ILE A 14 -1.48 10.41 7.97
N ALA A 15 -0.18 10.13 7.87
CA ALA A 15 0.45 9.50 6.73
C ALA A 15 1.07 8.15 7.10
N LEU A 16 1.10 7.23 6.15
CA LEU A 16 1.91 6.02 6.24
C LEU A 16 3.32 6.31 5.71
N PHE A 17 4.32 6.07 6.56
CA PHE A 17 5.74 6.18 6.18
C PHE A 17 6.54 5.03 6.79
N LEU A 18 7.27 4.30 5.93
CA LEU A 18 7.92 3.03 6.25
C LEU A 18 6.99 2.03 6.96
N GLY A 19 5.71 2.01 6.57
CA GLY A 19 4.69 1.12 7.13
C GLY A 19 4.11 1.58 8.46
N LEU A 20 4.59 2.66 9.05
CA LEU A 20 4.07 3.14 10.32
C LEU A 20 3.16 4.34 10.09
N ARG A 21 2.21 4.55 11.00
CA ARG A 21 1.39 5.79 11.04
C ARG A 21 2.18 6.92 11.68
N TRP A 22 2.21 8.05 10.98
CA TRP A 22 2.86 9.28 11.43
C TRP A 22 1.94 10.46 11.23
N ARG A 23 1.94 11.39 12.18
CA ARG A 23 1.32 12.70 12.04
C ARG A 23 2.25 13.64 11.29
N VAL A 24 1.76 14.27 10.23
CA VAL A 24 2.48 15.30 9.49
C VAL A 24 2.37 16.62 10.25
N HIS A 25 3.49 17.26 10.57
CA HIS A 25 3.50 18.52 11.32
C HIS A 25 3.67 19.74 10.42
N GLN A 26 4.62 19.70 9.50
CA GLN A 26 4.94 20.81 8.60
C GLN A 26 5.69 20.31 7.37
N HIS A 27 5.62 21.07 6.28
CA HIS A 27 6.42 20.84 5.09
C HIS A 27 7.66 21.72 5.09
N VAL A 28 8.78 21.17 4.64
CA VAL A 28 10.06 21.86 4.48
C VAL A 28 10.62 21.47 3.13
N GLY A 29 10.32 22.27 2.10
CA GLY A 29 10.65 21.94 0.71
C GLY A 29 9.88 20.70 0.24
N ASN A 30 10.59 19.70 -0.28
CA ASN A 30 10.04 18.41 -0.73
C ASN A 30 9.92 17.36 0.40
N GLN A 31 10.14 17.76 1.65
CA GLN A 31 10.07 16.88 2.80
C GLN A 31 8.98 17.31 3.78
N ALA A 32 8.42 16.34 4.49
CA ALA A 32 7.54 16.54 5.62
C ALA A 32 8.24 16.20 6.92
N VAL A 33 8.06 17.04 7.95
CA VAL A 33 8.37 16.69 9.33
C VAL A 33 7.22 15.87 9.86
N ILE A 34 7.52 14.63 10.26
CA ILE A 34 6.53 13.65 10.69
C ILE A 34 6.88 13.12 12.09
N THR A 35 5.85 12.86 12.89
CA THR A 35 6.00 12.34 14.25
C THR A 35 5.15 11.09 14.42
N ARG A 36 5.72 10.05 15.04
CA ARG A 36 5.07 8.75 15.11
C ARG A 36 3.79 8.81 15.93
N GLU A 37 2.77 8.06 15.53
CA GLU A 37 1.56 7.91 16.33
C GLU A 37 1.70 6.76 17.34
N GLY A 38 1.15 6.92 18.55
CA GLY A 38 1.13 5.88 19.60
C GLY A 38 2.24 5.98 20.65
N ILE A 39 2.57 4.86 21.29
CA ILE A 39 3.45 4.78 22.50
C ILE A 39 4.87 5.34 22.23
N ALA A 40 5.28 5.41 20.97
CA ALA A 40 6.57 5.96 20.54
C ALA A 40 6.45 7.35 19.91
N ALA A 41 5.46 8.16 20.30
CA ALA A 41 5.19 9.49 19.75
C ALA A 41 6.29 10.54 19.93
N SER A 42 7.36 10.23 20.66
CA SER A 42 8.57 11.05 20.74
C SER A 42 9.45 10.95 19.48
N LEU A 43 9.25 9.94 18.63
CA LEU A 43 10.01 9.79 17.38
C LEU A 43 9.54 10.81 16.35
N THR A 44 10.39 11.80 16.07
CA THR A 44 10.20 12.79 15.02
C THR A 44 11.28 12.62 13.95
N ARG A 45 10.90 12.73 12.68
CA ARG A 45 11.85 12.65 11.55
C ARG A 45 11.40 13.47 10.35
N ARG A 46 12.27 13.57 9.35
CA ARG A 46 11.93 14.04 8.01
C ARG A 46 11.71 12.86 7.07
N ALA A 47 10.73 12.99 6.19
CA ALA A 47 10.40 12.04 5.14
C ALA A 47 10.14 12.78 3.82
N PRO A 48 10.52 12.24 2.65
CA PRO A 48 10.09 12.77 1.36
C PRO A 48 8.55 12.76 1.28
N ILE A 49 7.97 13.84 0.73
CA ILE A 49 6.51 13.95 0.56
C ILE A 49 5.97 12.83 -0.32
N ASP A 50 6.70 12.48 -1.38
CA ASP A 50 6.31 11.43 -2.34
C ASP A 50 6.27 10.01 -1.74
N ASP A 51 6.91 9.81 -0.58
CA ASP A 51 6.91 8.54 0.16
C ASP A 51 5.78 8.43 1.19
N LEU A 52 5.03 9.52 1.40
CA LEU A 52 3.88 9.57 2.30
C LEU A 52 2.62 9.08 1.59
N VAL A 53 1.93 8.11 2.18
CA VAL A 53 0.70 7.53 1.62
C VAL A 53 -0.47 7.79 2.54
N ASP A 54 -1.63 8.16 1.98
CA ASP A 54 -2.86 8.32 2.76
C ASP A 54 -3.37 6.93 3.22
N PRO A 55 -3.47 6.67 4.53
CA PRO A 55 -3.99 5.41 5.04
C PRO A 55 -5.44 5.14 4.62
N THR A 56 -6.25 6.18 4.42
CA THR A 56 -7.65 6.08 3.99
C THR A 56 -7.74 5.64 2.53
N GLU A 57 -6.90 6.22 1.67
CA GLU A 57 -6.80 5.82 0.27
C GLU A 57 -6.27 4.38 0.14
N ALA A 58 -5.31 4.00 0.98
CA ALA A 58 -4.79 2.63 1.03
C ALA A 58 -5.88 1.62 1.42
N ASP A 59 -6.74 1.96 2.39
CA ASP A 59 -7.87 1.13 2.81
C ASP A 59 -8.98 1.09 1.73
N ALA A 60 -9.26 2.21 1.04
CA ALA A 60 -10.23 2.30 -0.05
C ALA A 60 -9.83 1.50 -1.29
N ASN A 61 -8.55 1.56 -1.68
CA ASN A 61 -8.01 0.76 -2.79
C ASN A 61 -8.10 -0.75 -2.49
N ALA A 62 -7.95 -1.14 -1.21
CA ALA A 62 -8.17 -2.52 -0.81
C ALA A 62 -9.62 -2.97 -0.99
N LEU A 63 -10.60 -2.09 -0.75
CA LEU A 63 -12.02 -2.35 -0.95
C LEU A 63 -12.38 -2.50 -2.45
N ILE A 64 -11.91 -1.60 -3.31
CA ILE A 64 -12.17 -1.62 -4.77
C ILE A 64 -11.57 -2.88 -5.41
N ALA A 65 -10.42 -3.34 -4.94
CA ALA A 65 -9.79 -4.57 -5.42
C ALA A 65 -10.65 -5.82 -5.27
N LEU A 66 -11.61 -5.84 -4.33
CA LEU A 66 -12.37 -7.01 -3.89
C LEU A 66 -13.69 -7.23 -4.63
N THR A 67 -14.24 -6.21 -5.31
CA THR A 67 -15.57 -6.27 -5.91
C THR A 67 -15.67 -7.14 -7.18
N ASP A 68 -14.56 -7.38 -7.89
CA ASP A 68 -14.50 -8.15 -9.15
C ASP A 68 -13.71 -9.47 -9.01
N VAL A 69 -13.90 -10.19 -7.90
CA VAL A 69 -13.01 -11.28 -7.48
C VAL A 69 -13.81 -12.47 -6.94
N SER A 70 -13.38 -13.70 -7.23
CA SER A 70 -13.95 -14.89 -6.59
C SER A 70 -13.84 -14.78 -5.05
N GLU A 71 -14.80 -15.32 -4.30
CA GLU A 71 -14.80 -15.26 -2.83
C GLU A 71 -13.46 -15.71 -2.22
N ALA A 72 -12.84 -16.75 -2.81
CA ALA A 72 -11.55 -17.25 -2.40
C ALA A 72 -10.44 -16.21 -2.58
N THR A 73 -10.35 -15.58 -3.75
CA THR A 73 -9.34 -14.55 -4.01
C THR A 73 -9.63 -13.27 -3.20
N ALA A 74 -10.89 -12.95 -2.90
CA ALA A 74 -11.26 -11.84 -2.04
C ALA A 74 -10.78 -12.06 -0.59
N ARG A 75 -10.93 -13.27 -0.04
CA ARG A 75 -10.38 -13.62 1.28
C ARG A 75 -8.85 -13.51 1.31
N ILE A 76 -8.16 -14.00 0.28
CA ILE A 76 -6.70 -13.86 0.18
C ILE A 76 -6.32 -12.38 0.13
N ALA A 77 -7.02 -11.57 -0.66
CA ALA A 77 -6.75 -10.14 -0.81
C ALA A 77 -7.02 -9.34 0.47
N LEU A 78 -8.13 -9.59 1.18
CA LEU A 78 -8.42 -8.99 2.48
C LEU A 78 -7.35 -9.33 3.52
N TYR A 79 -6.99 -10.61 3.60
CA TYR A 79 -5.95 -11.06 4.52
C TYR A 79 -4.58 -10.47 4.17
N THR A 80 -4.26 -10.38 2.87
CA THR A 80 -3.05 -9.71 2.38
C THR A 80 -3.05 -8.23 2.74
N ALA A 81 -4.17 -7.52 2.54
CA ALA A 81 -4.30 -6.11 2.90
C ALA A 81 -4.13 -5.89 4.40
N ALA A 82 -4.71 -6.75 5.23
CA ALA A 82 -4.55 -6.71 6.68
C ALA A 82 -3.09 -6.96 7.11
N LEU A 83 -2.43 -7.97 6.52
CA LEU A 83 -1.02 -8.26 6.78
C LEU A 83 -0.09 -7.11 6.40
N LEU A 84 -0.44 -6.38 5.34
CA LEU A 84 0.38 -5.30 4.77
C LEU A 84 -0.08 -3.91 5.23
N ARG A 85 -1.03 -3.83 6.17
CA ARG A 85 -1.61 -2.56 6.61
C ARG A 85 -0.53 -1.58 7.05
N ASP A 86 0.37 -2.09 7.88
CA ASP A 86 1.47 -1.34 8.50
C ASP A 86 2.81 -1.62 7.80
N THR A 87 2.79 -1.79 6.47
CA THR A 87 3.99 -2.09 5.68
C THR A 87 3.98 -1.26 4.40
N ASN A 88 5.14 -0.71 4.02
CA ASN A 88 5.30 0.05 2.76
C ASN A 88 6.09 -0.71 1.71
N GLU A 89 6.83 -1.75 2.10
CA GLU A 89 7.57 -2.60 1.19
C GLU A 89 7.54 -4.07 1.65
N VAL A 90 7.43 -4.99 0.70
CA VAL A 90 7.39 -6.42 1.00
C VAL A 90 8.05 -7.21 -0.13
N ALA A 91 8.90 -8.17 0.25
CA ALA A 91 9.43 -9.15 -0.67
C ALA A 91 8.33 -10.17 -1.03
N LEU A 92 8.21 -10.51 -2.30
CA LEU A 92 7.17 -11.45 -2.75
C LEU A 92 7.32 -12.83 -2.09
N HIS A 93 8.56 -13.26 -1.84
CA HIS A 93 8.86 -14.51 -1.14
C HIS A 93 8.31 -14.48 0.29
N ASP A 94 8.58 -13.42 1.05
CA ASP A 94 8.13 -13.29 2.44
C ASP A 94 6.61 -13.26 2.54
N LEU A 95 5.98 -12.51 1.64
CA LEU A 95 4.53 -12.49 1.53
C LEU A 95 3.98 -13.89 1.20
N GLY A 96 4.57 -14.56 0.20
CA GLY A 96 4.20 -15.92 -0.17
C GLY A 96 4.32 -16.90 0.98
N GLY A 97 5.41 -16.83 1.76
CA GLY A 97 5.61 -17.65 2.95
C GLY A 97 4.53 -17.43 4.01
N ARG A 98 4.23 -16.17 4.35
CA ARG A 98 3.17 -15.83 5.33
C ARG A 98 1.79 -16.31 4.87
N LEU A 99 1.46 -16.16 3.59
CA LEU A 99 0.20 -16.62 3.01
C LEU A 99 0.15 -18.15 2.93
N HIS A 100 1.28 -18.81 2.67
CA HIS A 100 1.36 -20.27 2.70
C HIS A 100 1.05 -20.80 4.09
N THR A 101 1.69 -20.24 5.13
CA THR A 101 1.41 -20.60 6.53
C THR A 101 -0.06 -20.36 6.89
N ALA A 102 -0.62 -19.20 6.52
CA ALA A 102 -2.03 -18.90 6.77
C ALA A 102 -3.00 -19.88 6.07
N ALA A 103 -2.63 -20.36 4.87
CA ALA A 103 -3.42 -21.37 4.17
C ALA A 103 -3.31 -22.76 4.82
N GLN A 104 -2.13 -23.15 5.31
CA GLN A 104 -1.94 -24.41 6.06
C GLN A 104 -2.75 -24.43 7.36
N GLU A 105 -2.87 -23.28 8.01
CA GLU A 105 -3.69 -23.12 9.21
C GLU A 105 -5.19 -22.91 8.91
N GLY A 106 -5.62 -22.96 7.65
CA GLY A 106 -7.02 -22.83 7.25
C GLY A 106 -7.60 -21.42 7.37
N ARG A 107 -6.79 -20.39 7.58
CA ARG A 107 -7.23 -18.99 7.72
C ARG A 107 -7.67 -18.37 6.39
N ILE A 108 -7.04 -18.81 5.30
CA ILE A 108 -7.36 -18.41 3.92
C ILE A 108 -7.26 -19.61 2.97
N PRO A 109 -7.92 -19.58 1.81
CA PRO A 109 -7.66 -20.55 0.76
C PRO A 109 -6.23 -20.38 0.20
N ARG A 110 -5.67 -21.48 -0.33
CA ARG A 110 -4.35 -21.46 -0.96
C ARG A 110 -4.38 -20.65 -2.26
N TYR A 111 -3.45 -19.71 -2.42
CA TYR A 111 -3.26 -19.03 -3.70
C TYR A 111 -2.66 -19.99 -4.74
N GLN A 112 -2.97 -19.77 -6.01
CA GLN A 112 -2.65 -20.70 -7.10
C GLN A 112 -1.15 -20.70 -7.42
N ASP A 113 -0.61 -19.52 -7.71
CA ASP A 113 0.78 -19.32 -8.10
C ASP A 113 1.22 -17.88 -7.77
N ASN A 114 2.50 -17.57 -8.04
CA ASN A 114 3.03 -16.23 -7.85
C ASN A 114 2.29 -15.19 -8.73
N SER A 115 1.82 -15.54 -9.92
CA SER A 115 1.08 -14.65 -10.82
C SER A 115 -0.27 -14.23 -10.25
N HIS A 116 -0.94 -15.11 -9.50
CA HIS A 116 -2.16 -14.82 -8.75
C HIS A 116 -1.86 -13.82 -7.62
N LEU A 117 -0.79 -14.04 -6.86
CA LEU A 117 -0.37 -13.12 -5.80
C LEU A 117 0.01 -11.74 -6.35
N VAL A 118 0.72 -11.68 -7.48
CA VAL A 118 1.05 -10.42 -8.16
C VAL A 118 -0.22 -9.68 -8.60
N ARG A 119 -1.25 -10.38 -9.10
CA ARG A 119 -2.53 -9.76 -9.46
C ARG A 119 -3.22 -9.15 -8.25
N ILE A 120 -3.26 -9.86 -7.13
CA ILE A 120 -3.80 -9.34 -5.86
C ILE A 120 -3.04 -8.08 -5.43
N MET A 121 -1.70 -8.16 -5.36
CA MET A 121 -0.84 -7.03 -4.99
C MET A 121 -1.07 -5.81 -5.88
N ARG A 122 -1.14 -6.00 -7.20
CA ARG A 122 -1.39 -4.91 -8.16
C ARG A 122 -2.75 -4.24 -7.97
N ARG A 123 -3.79 -5.01 -7.63
CA ARG A 123 -5.13 -4.48 -7.34
C ARG A 123 -5.16 -3.73 -6.01
N LEU A 124 -4.40 -4.19 -5.01
CA LEU A 124 -4.23 -3.53 -3.71
C LEU A 124 -3.32 -2.27 -3.74
N GLY A 125 -2.95 -1.76 -4.93
CA GLY A 125 -2.10 -0.56 -5.06
C GLY A 125 -0.59 -0.80 -4.87
N TRP A 126 -0.12 -2.05 -4.93
CA TRP A 126 1.31 -2.37 -4.84
C TRP A 126 1.96 -2.49 -6.21
N ARG A 127 3.18 -1.97 -6.34
CA ARG A 127 3.99 -2.04 -7.57
C ARG A 127 5.38 -2.61 -7.28
N LYS A 128 5.91 -3.37 -8.24
CA LYS A 128 7.28 -3.88 -8.17
C LYS A 128 8.25 -2.70 -8.35
N GLN A 129 9.14 -2.49 -7.38
CA GLN A 129 10.16 -1.44 -7.40
C GLN A 129 11.57 -1.98 -7.64
N GLY A 130 11.76 -3.30 -7.58
CA GLY A 130 13.07 -3.90 -7.83
C GLY A 130 13.16 -5.34 -7.38
N TRP A 131 14.34 -5.70 -6.90
CA TRP A 131 14.66 -7.01 -6.34
C TRP A 131 15.32 -6.79 -4.99
N THR A 132 15.12 -7.73 -4.07
CA THR A 132 15.80 -7.81 -2.78
C THR A 132 16.41 -9.21 -2.62
N GLY A 133 17.38 -9.35 -1.71
CA GLY A 133 18.18 -10.57 -1.53
C GLY A 133 19.41 -10.64 -2.45
N GLU A 134 20.31 -11.56 -2.13
CA GLU A 134 21.52 -11.81 -2.92
C GLU A 134 21.18 -12.52 -4.24
N GLU A 135 22.03 -12.37 -5.26
CA GLU A 135 21.84 -13.04 -6.54
C GLU A 135 21.77 -14.57 -6.37
N GLY A 136 20.64 -15.17 -6.79
CA GLY A 136 20.39 -16.60 -6.67
C GLY A 136 19.07 -16.90 -5.97
N MET A 137 19.08 -17.89 -5.06
CA MET A 137 17.86 -18.44 -4.44
C MET A 137 17.12 -17.47 -3.51
N THR A 138 17.78 -16.43 -3.01
CA THR A 138 17.17 -15.43 -2.12
C THR A 138 16.65 -14.21 -2.87
N ARG A 139 16.90 -14.13 -4.19
CA ARG A 139 16.45 -13.01 -5.02
C ARG A 139 14.94 -13.02 -5.16
N SER A 140 14.28 -12.04 -4.55
CA SER A 140 12.84 -11.89 -4.59
C SER A 140 12.41 -10.53 -5.16
N PRO A 141 11.34 -10.46 -5.96
CA PRO A 141 10.75 -9.18 -6.34
C PRO A 141 10.35 -8.37 -5.10
N LEU A 142 10.82 -7.13 -5.02
CA LEU A 142 10.43 -6.18 -3.97
C LEU A 142 9.24 -5.35 -4.47
N TYR A 143 8.14 -5.40 -3.73
CA TYR A 143 6.95 -4.59 -3.98
C TYR A 143 6.90 -3.43 -2.98
N ARG A 144 6.58 -2.24 -3.45
CA ARG A 144 6.23 -1.09 -2.61
C ARG A 144 4.81 -0.65 -2.85
N ARG A 145 4.19 -0.13 -1.80
CA ARG A 145 2.90 0.56 -1.90
C ARG A 145 3.15 1.89 -2.62
N VAL A 146 2.36 2.18 -3.64
CA VAL A 146 2.45 3.42 -4.40
C VAL A 146 1.21 4.24 -4.06
N ALA A 147 1.37 5.52 -3.71
CA ALA A 147 0.25 6.46 -3.71
C ALA A 147 -0.26 6.49 -5.15
N THR A 148 -1.50 6.08 -5.39
CA THR A 148 -1.97 5.85 -6.75
C THR A 148 -1.88 7.17 -7.50
N GLN A 149 -1.02 7.26 -8.53
CA GLN A 149 -1.19 8.32 -9.53
C GLN A 149 -2.60 8.16 -10.10
N ASP A 150 -3.37 9.26 -10.07
CA ASP A 150 -4.65 9.42 -10.75
C ASP A 150 -4.74 8.49 -11.95
N VAL A 151 -5.65 7.51 -11.88
CA VAL A 151 -6.06 6.79 -13.07
C VAL A 151 -6.68 7.86 -13.96
N PRO A 152 -6.14 8.19 -15.14
CA PRO A 152 -6.78 9.16 -16.02
C PRO A 152 -8.16 8.60 -16.33
N ASN A 153 -9.18 9.31 -15.85
CA ASN A 153 -10.57 8.99 -16.10
C ASN A 153 -10.79 9.09 -17.62
N THR A 154 -10.73 7.97 -18.32
CA THR A 154 -10.97 7.87 -19.77
C THR A 154 -12.42 8.22 -20.14
N ALA A 155 -13.27 8.60 -19.18
CA ALA A 155 -14.61 9.12 -19.43
C ALA A 155 -14.68 10.61 -19.83
N SER A 156 -13.59 11.39 -19.77
CA SER A 156 -13.64 12.83 -20.10
C SER A 156 -13.33 13.20 -21.56
N ALA A 157 -13.00 12.24 -22.43
CA ALA A 157 -12.60 12.53 -23.81
C ALA A 157 -13.76 12.70 -24.81
N ALA A 158 -15.02 12.61 -24.36
CA ALA A 158 -16.19 12.65 -25.26
C ALA A 158 -17.03 13.95 -25.18
N GLN A 159 -16.56 15.02 -24.52
CA GLN A 159 -17.30 16.28 -24.43
C GLN A 159 -16.55 17.52 -24.95
N ALA A 160 -15.47 17.33 -25.70
CA ALA A 160 -14.78 18.43 -26.37
C ALA A 160 -14.31 18.03 -27.77
N ALA A 161 -15.26 17.73 -28.66
CA ALA A 161 -15.12 17.83 -30.11
C ALA A 161 -16.51 17.86 -30.75
#